data_AF-A0AAW7IX92-F1
#
_entry.id   AF-A0AAW7IX92-F1
#
_cell.length_a   1.000
_cell.length_b   1.000
_cell.length_c   1.000
_cell.angle_alpha   90.00
_cell.angle_beta   90.00
_cell.angle_gamma   90.00
#
_symmetry.space_group_name_H-M   'P 1'
#
loop_
_entity.id
_entity.type
_entity.pdbx_description
1 polymer ?
#
loop_
_entity_poly.entity_id
_entity_poly.type
_entity_poly.pdbx_seq_one_letter_code
_entity_poly.pdbx_strand_id
1 'polypeptide(L)'
;MLKAFEDLDNAGKLTLRYDLGLWADETKGTEQIGRFKEARDKYQGELYKIDTIKIFSDGVGDNQLVWDQEILEETVAALDKEGFRVYIHAIGNQGFYPSGNSLDAFEYAAKVNGKRDSRHVITHLDWVREDDVSRFKDLGVIPVPQPAWFGNDWYDDVRVEELKNLNRMNSYFEAGIPVASSSDFPSTSEFLSDFRPFTGIEVGVTRLDRDKTDQTDLKKVLWPKEKASLEEMITSYTINGANVIFAEDERGSIVVGKKADLIVLDKNLFEIPETEINETKILLNLFEGKEVFRDPTFINASYIKTLVEQFEEDGEIVNHGVARSLQAHLDTVVRFEKLEAAKRIVKHLQRFNKLLDKHKKDGLISEDAYNTLKTCTVSLIKKWQKDCNKDLSYQVNVE
;
A
#
# COMPACT_ATOMS: atom_id res chain seq x y z
N MET A 1 1.72 -7.35 -22.11
CA MET A 1 1.48 -7.19 -20.66
C MET A 1 0.21 -7.92 -20.22
N LEU A 2 -0.98 -7.61 -20.76
CA LEU A 2 -2.24 -8.27 -20.34
C LEU A 2 -2.21 -9.81 -20.38
N LYS A 3 -1.64 -10.41 -21.44
CA LYS A 3 -1.45 -11.87 -21.53
C LYS A 3 -0.62 -12.45 -20.38
N ALA A 4 0.36 -11.70 -19.87
CA ALA A 4 1.16 -12.16 -18.74
C ALA A 4 0.35 -12.20 -17.43
N PHE A 5 -0.57 -11.25 -17.22
CA PHE A 5 -1.50 -11.30 -16.09
C PHE A 5 -2.43 -12.51 -16.20
N GLU A 6 -3.02 -12.74 -17.38
CA GLU A 6 -3.85 -13.92 -17.66
C GLU A 6 -3.09 -15.23 -17.37
N ASP A 7 -1.85 -15.36 -17.85
CA ASP A 7 -1.06 -16.58 -17.65
C ASP A 7 -0.65 -16.79 -16.18
N LEU A 8 -0.35 -15.72 -15.44
CA LEU A 8 -0.01 -15.79 -14.02
C LEU A 8 -1.22 -16.09 -13.14
N ASP A 9 -2.37 -15.50 -13.45
CA ASP A 9 -3.63 -15.75 -12.74
C ASP A 9 -4.09 -17.19 -12.94
N ASN A 10 -4.12 -17.67 -14.19
CA ASN A 10 -4.44 -19.07 -14.51
C ASN A 10 -3.48 -20.08 -13.86
N ALA A 11 -2.24 -19.68 -13.60
CA ALA A 11 -1.25 -20.50 -12.91
C ALA A 11 -1.32 -20.39 -11.36
N GLY A 12 -2.23 -19.56 -10.81
CA GLY A 12 -2.32 -19.30 -9.37
C GLY A 12 -1.10 -18.60 -8.79
N LYS A 13 -0.37 -17.82 -9.61
CA LYS A 13 0.92 -17.20 -9.25
C LYS A 13 0.82 -15.71 -8.90
N LEU A 14 -0.34 -15.08 -9.09
CA LEU A 14 -0.54 -13.71 -8.61
C LEU A 14 -0.68 -13.72 -7.08
N THR A 15 0.07 -12.85 -6.41
CA THR A 15 0.06 -12.69 -4.94
C THR A 15 -0.52 -11.34 -4.51
N LEU A 16 -1.09 -10.60 -5.46
CA LEU A 16 -1.70 -9.29 -5.31
C LEU A 16 -2.95 -9.22 -6.21
N ARG A 17 -3.87 -8.31 -5.88
CA ARG A 17 -5.03 -8.00 -6.73
C ARG A 17 -4.73 -6.77 -7.59
N TYR A 18 -5.01 -6.85 -8.88
CA TYR A 18 -4.66 -5.83 -9.87
C TYR A 18 -5.90 -5.21 -10.51
N ASP A 19 -5.97 -3.88 -10.43
CA ASP A 19 -6.93 -3.06 -11.18
C ASP A 19 -6.16 -2.37 -12.30
N LEU A 20 -6.27 -2.89 -13.53
CA LEU A 20 -5.42 -2.46 -14.64
C LEU A 20 -6.09 -1.33 -15.42
N GLY A 21 -5.40 -0.19 -15.49
CA GLY A 21 -5.79 0.94 -16.34
C GLY A 21 -5.25 0.80 -17.76
N LEU A 22 -6.11 1.00 -18.76
CA LEU A 22 -5.68 1.15 -20.16
C LEU A 22 -5.49 2.63 -20.49
N TRP A 23 -4.33 2.98 -21.06
CA TRP A 23 -4.07 4.35 -21.48
C TRP A 23 -4.91 4.73 -22.72
N ALA A 24 -5.52 5.92 -22.68
CA ALA A 24 -6.19 6.55 -23.80
C ALA A 24 -5.30 7.58 -24.49
N ASP A 25 -5.18 7.42 -25.80
CA ASP A 25 -4.41 8.24 -26.70
C ASP A 25 -5.21 9.50 -27.06
N GLU A 26 -4.67 10.66 -26.73
CA GLU A 26 -5.28 11.98 -26.91
C GLU A 26 -5.61 12.31 -28.36
N THR A 27 -4.97 11.66 -29.32
CA THR A 27 -5.16 11.92 -30.75
C THR A 27 -6.32 11.13 -31.36
N LYS A 28 -6.91 10.19 -30.61
CA LYS A 28 -7.88 9.22 -31.16
C LYS A 28 -9.32 9.44 -30.72
N GLY A 29 -9.57 10.31 -29.75
CA GLY A 29 -10.91 10.62 -29.26
C GLY A 29 -11.73 9.35 -28.97
N THR A 30 -12.93 9.26 -29.57
CA THR A 30 -13.86 8.13 -29.42
C THR A 30 -13.56 6.91 -30.32
N GLU A 31 -12.62 7.00 -31.27
CA GLU A 31 -12.31 5.89 -32.19
C GLU A 31 -11.69 4.68 -31.46
N GLN A 32 -11.08 4.93 -30.29
CA GLN A 32 -10.45 3.89 -29.46
C GLN A 32 -11.40 3.15 -28.51
N ILE A 33 -12.68 3.54 -28.41
CA ILE A 33 -13.62 2.91 -27.46
C ILE A 33 -13.79 1.41 -27.75
N GLY A 34 -13.84 1.03 -29.02
CA GLY A 34 -13.94 -0.37 -29.45
C GLY A 34 -12.81 -1.25 -28.89
N ARG A 35 -11.55 -0.79 -29.01
CA ARG A 35 -10.40 -1.57 -28.50
C ARG A 35 -10.42 -1.75 -26.98
N PHE A 36 -10.98 -0.79 -26.24
CA PHE A 36 -11.10 -0.88 -24.79
C PHE A 36 -12.12 -1.93 -24.39
N LYS A 37 -13.28 -1.94 -25.05
CA LYS A 37 -14.32 -2.95 -24.83
C LYS A 37 -13.80 -4.36 -25.13
N GLU A 38 -13.16 -4.53 -26.29
CA GLU A 38 -12.55 -5.81 -26.67
C GLU A 38 -11.52 -6.29 -25.64
N ALA A 39 -10.67 -5.39 -25.16
CA ALA A 39 -9.69 -5.73 -24.13
C ALA A 39 -10.36 -6.10 -22.79
N ARG A 40 -11.36 -5.32 -22.35
CA ARG A 40 -12.13 -5.59 -21.13
C ARG A 40 -12.79 -6.95 -21.17
N ASP A 41 -13.51 -7.24 -22.24
CA ASP A 41 -14.32 -8.44 -22.36
C ASP A 41 -13.44 -9.69 -22.51
N LYS A 42 -12.22 -9.52 -23.04
CA LYS A 42 -11.24 -10.60 -23.20
C LYS A 42 -10.43 -10.88 -21.95
N TYR A 43 -10.00 -9.86 -21.21
CA TYR A 43 -9.05 -10.01 -20.11
C TYR A 43 -9.69 -9.69 -18.76
N GLN A 44 -10.20 -10.72 -18.09
CA GLN A 44 -10.66 -10.68 -16.70
C GLN A 44 -10.21 -11.96 -16.01
N GLY A 45 -9.75 -11.87 -14.77
CA GLY A 45 -9.29 -12.99 -13.98
C GLY A 45 -9.81 -12.95 -12.55
N GLU A 46 -9.35 -13.89 -11.72
CA GLU A 46 -9.68 -13.93 -10.31
C GLU A 46 -9.03 -12.78 -9.55
N LEU A 47 -7.74 -12.52 -9.81
CA LEU A 47 -6.96 -11.49 -9.10
C LEU A 47 -6.60 -10.30 -9.99
N TYR A 48 -7.13 -10.19 -11.21
CA TYR A 48 -6.98 -8.98 -12.02
C TYR A 48 -8.23 -8.64 -12.80
N LYS A 49 -8.46 -7.35 -12.99
CA LYS A 49 -9.53 -6.82 -13.83
C LYS A 49 -9.06 -5.63 -14.65
N ILE A 50 -9.75 -5.38 -15.77
CA ILE A 50 -9.51 -4.22 -16.61
C ILE A 50 -10.85 -3.54 -16.89
N ASP A 51 -11.19 -2.54 -16.09
CA ASP A 51 -12.42 -1.75 -16.20
C ASP A 51 -12.12 -0.25 -16.04
N THR A 52 -10.84 0.12 -16.05
CA THR A 52 -10.33 1.47 -15.82
C THR A 52 -9.61 1.98 -17.07
N ILE A 53 -9.86 3.23 -17.45
CA ILE A 53 -9.15 3.96 -18.50
C ILE A 53 -8.37 5.11 -17.88
N LYS A 54 -7.10 5.24 -18.24
CA LYS A 54 -6.22 6.32 -17.81
C LYS A 54 -6.09 7.36 -18.93
N ILE A 55 -6.39 8.61 -18.59
CA ILE A 55 -6.24 9.80 -19.43
C ILE A 55 -5.22 10.74 -18.76
N PHE A 56 -4.46 11.47 -19.56
CA PHE A 56 -3.62 12.58 -19.11
C PHE A 56 -4.24 13.89 -19.59
N SER A 57 -4.70 14.74 -18.67
CA SER A 57 -5.23 16.05 -19.04
C SER A 57 -4.12 17.07 -19.29
N ASP A 58 -3.02 16.97 -18.56
CA ASP A 58 -1.78 17.73 -18.70
C ASP A 58 -0.55 16.79 -18.61
N GLY A 59 0.65 17.38 -18.75
CA GLY A 59 1.93 16.72 -18.43
C GLY A 59 2.49 17.21 -17.08
N VAL A 60 3.69 16.74 -16.72
CA VAL A 60 4.34 17.13 -15.46
C VAL A 60 4.94 18.54 -15.59
N GLY A 61 4.30 19.52 -14.96
CA GLY A 61 4.76 20.92 -14.99
C GLY A 61 4.41 21.67 -16.28
N ASP A 62 3.57 21.08 -17.15
CA ASP A 62 3.09 21.73 -18.36
C ASP A 62 2.03 22.79 -18.05
N ASN A 63 1.90 23.78 -18.95
CA ASN A 63 0.98 24.91 -18.84
C ASN A 63 -0.21 24.82 -19.82
N GLN A 64 -0.51 23.61 -20.29
CA GLN A 64 -1.51 23.40 -21.32
C GLN A 64 -2.14 22.01 -21.19
N LEU A 65 -3.36 21.89 -21.72
CA LEU A 65 -4.00 20.60 -21.86
C LEU A 65 -3.35 19.79 -22.98
N VAL A 66 -3.24 18.49 -22.76
CA VAL A 66 -2.83 17.49 -23.77
C VAL A 66 -3.98 17.20 -24.74
N TRP A 67 -5.23 17.37 -24.27
CA TRP A 67 -6.44 17.15 -25.05
C TRP A 67 -7.07 18.48 -25.48
N ASP A 68 -7.71 18.47 -26.65
CA ASP A 68 -8.78 19.41 -26.91
C ASP A 68 -9.96 19.10 -25.96
N GLN A 69 -10.55 20.14 -25.37
CA GLN A 69 -11.56 19.99 -24.33
C GLN A 69 -12.83 19.29 -24.83
N GLU A 70 -13.30 19.60 -26.05
CA GLU A 70 -14.50 18.97 -26.60
C GLU A 70 -14.24 17.49 -26.88
N ILE A 71 -13.05 17.15 -27.38
CA ILE A 71 -12.64 15.76 -27.61
C ILE A 71 -12.52 14.99 -26.30
N LEU A 72 -12.00 15.62 -25.24
CA LEU A 72 -11.94 15.02 -23.90
C LEU A 72 -13.36 14.72 -23.37
N GLU A 73 -14.26 15.70 -23.43
CA GLU A 73 -15.66 15.57 -23.01
C GLU A 73 -16.38 14.42 -23.73
N GLU A 74 -16.29 14.39 -25.06
CA GLU A 74 -16.91 13.33 -25.87
C GLU A 74 -16.32 11.95 -25.58
N THR A 75 -14.99 11.87 -25.38
CA THR A 75 -14.30 10.62 -25.07
C THR A 75 -14.68 10.11 -23.68
N VAL A 76 -14.71 10.97 -22.67
CA VAL A 76 -15.13 10.62 -21.31
C VAL A 76 -16.59 10.19 -21.29
N ALA A 77 -17.48 10.89 -21.97
CA ALA A 77 -18.88 10.48 -22.09
C ALA A 77 -19.06 9.12 -22.78
N ALA A 78 -18.29 8.84 -23.83
CA ALA A 78 -18.33 7.55 -24.51
C ALA A 78 -17.82 6.40 -23.61
N LEU A 79 -16.76 6.64 -22.84
CA LEU A 79 -16.21 5.68 -21.87
C LEU A 79 -17.19 5.41 -20.71
N ASP A 80 -17.75 6.48 -20.15
CA ASP A 80 -18.73 6.41 -19.07
C ASP A 80 -19.98 5.62 -19.48
N LYS A 81 -20.49 5.86 -20.69
CA LYS A 81 -21.64 5.14 -21.27
C LYS A 81 -21.40 3.63 -21.37
N GLU A 82 -20.16 3.23 -21.60
CA GLU A 82 -19.75 1.83 -21.69
C GLU A 82 -19.43 1.22 -20.31
N GLY A 83 -19.59 1.98 -19.22
CA GLY A 83 -19.41 1.52 -17.84
C GLY A 83 -17.96 1.50 -17.38
N PHE A 84 -17.02 2.08 -18.14
CA PHE A 84 -15.63 2.21 -17.67
C PHE A 84 -15.53 3.20 -16.52
N ARG A 85 -14.56 2.98 -15.64
CA ARG A 85 -14.05 4.05 -14.79
C ARG A 85 -12.98 4.83 -15.52
N VAL A 86 -13.00 6.14 -15.38
CA VAL A 86 -12.03 7.02 -16.01
C VAL A 86 -11.19 7.69 -14.93
N TYR A 87 -9.89 7.56 -15.06
CA TYR A 87 -8.88 8.16 -14.20
C TYR A 87 -8.18 9.22 -15.02
N ILE A 88 -8.29 10.48 -14.64
CA ILE A 88 -7.64 11.59 -15.33
C ILE A 88 -6.46 12.08 -14.48
N HIS A 89 -5.26 12.10 -15.04
CA HIS A 89 -4.11 12.78 -14.45
C HIS A 89 -4.29 14.29 -14.60
N ALA A 90 -4.21 15.03 -13.49
CA ALA A 90 -4.24 16.47 -13.46
C ALA A 90 -3.29 16.99 -12.35
N ILE A 91 -2.12 17.53 -12.72
CA ILE A 91 -1.17 18.14 -11.77
C ILE A 91 -1.40 19.65 -11.71
N GLY A 92 -1.31 20.31 -12.85
CA GLY A 92 -1.37 21.76 -12.98
C GLY A 92 -0.14 22.48 -12.45
N ASN A 93 -0.25 23.79 -12.33
CA ASN A 93 0.74 24.65 -11.70
C ASN A 93 0.09 25.98 -11.27
N GLN A 94 0.89 26.89 -10.73
CA GLN A 94 0.41 28.20 -10.29
C GLN A 94 -0.23 29.01 -11.45
N GLY A 95 -1.56 28.99 -11.52
CA GLY A 95 -2.37 29.66 -12.54
C GLY A 95 -3.00 28.73 -13.57
N PHE A 96 -2.67 27.43 -13.56
CA PHE A 96 -3.20 26.42 -14.48
C PHE A 96 -3.80 25.24 -13.70
N TYR A 97 -5.09 24.97 -13.91
CA TYR A 97 -5.91 24.06 -13.10
C TYR A 97 -6.64 23.02 -13.97
N PRO A 98 -5.93 22.03 -14.53
CA PRO A 98 -6.51 21.01 -15.43
C PRO A 98 -7.49 20.06 -14.74
N SER A 99 -7.51 20.05 -13.40
CA SER A 99 -8.55 19.39 -12.60
C SER A 99 -9.94 19.96 -12.89
N GLY A 100 -10.07 21.27 -13.11
CA GLY A 100 -11.33 21.90 -13.52
C GLY A 100 -11.82 21.38 -14.87
N ASN A 101 -10.93 21.29 -15.85
CA ASN A 101 -11.21 20.72 -17.18
C ASN A 101 -11.63 19.25 -17.11
N SER A 102 -11.00 18.49 -16.22
CA SER A 102 -11.36 17.10 -15.95
C SER A 102 -12.77 16.98 -15.34
N LEU A 103 -13.12 17.87 -14.42
CA LEU A 103 -14.46 17.94 -13.83
C LEU A 103 -15.52 18.33 -14.88
N ASP A 104 -15.20 19.26 -15.79
CA ASP A 104 -16.07 19.63 -16.91
C ASP A 104 -16.39 18.40 -17.79
N ALA A 105 -15.39 17.55 -18.06
CA ALA A 105 -15.57 16.31 -18.81
C ALA A 105 -16.50 15.30 -18.11
N PHE A 106 -16.37 15.16 -16.79
CA PHE A 106 -17.27 14.30 -16.00
C PHE A 106 -18.68 14.87 -15.89
N GLU A 107 -18.82 16.19 -15.76
CA GLU A 107 -20.10 16.88 -15.77
C GLU A 107 -20.82 16.73 -17.12
N TYR A 108 -20.09 16.85 -18.23
CA TYR A 108 -20.61 16.59 -19.57
C TYR A 108 -21.10 15.14 -19.71
N ALA A 109 -20.30 14.16 -19.28
CA ALA A 109 -20.70 12.75 -19.31
C ALA A 109 -21.98 12.50 -18.50
N ALA A 110 -22.07 13.04 -17.28
CA ALA A 110 -23.27 12.95 -16.44
C ALA A 110 -24.50 13.63 -17.07
N LYS A 111 -24.31 14.74 -17.79
CA LYS A 111 -25.38 15.44 -18.51
C LYS A 111 -25.91 14.63 -19.70
N VAL A 112 -25.03 13.95 -20.45
CA VAL A 112 -25.38 13.21 -21.65
C VAL A 112 -25.92 11.80 -21.33
N ASN A 113 -25.32 11.10 -20.36
CA ASN A 113 -25.65 9.72 -20.03
C ASN A 113 -26.56 9.58 -18.80
N GLY A 114 -26.69 10.63 -17.99
CA GLY A 114 -27.25 10.56 -16.64
C GLY A 114 -26.19 10.22 -15.59
N LYS A 115 -26.42 10.66 -14.35
CA LYS A 115 -25.52 10.35 -13.23
C LYS A 115 -25.60 8.86 -12.86
N ARG A 116 -24.45 8.22 -12.69
CA ARG A 116 -24.31 6.87 -12.12
C ARG A 116 -23.25 6.86 -11.03
N ASP A 117 -23.20 5.79 -10.25
CA ASP A 117 -22.06 5.51 -9.37
C ASP A 117 -20.88 5.06 -10.24
N SER A 118 -20.15 6.04 -10.80
CA SER A 118 -19.04 5.79 -11.72
C SER A 118 -17.68 5.74 -11.02
N ARG A 119 -17.57 6.35 -9.83
CA ARG A 119 -16.33 6.49 -9.06
C ARG A 119 -15.14 6.90 -9.94
N HIS A 120 -15.41 7.83 -10.86
CA HIS A 120 -14.37 8.45 -11.66
C HIS A 120 -13.33 9.11 -10.77
N VAL A 121 -12.11 9.22 -11.26
CA VAL A 121 -10.95 9.64 -10.46
C VAL A 121 -10.22 10.77 -11.16
N ILE A 122 -9.73 11.72 -10.35
CA ILE A 122 -8.65 12.61 -10.75
C ILE A 122 -7.44 12.31 -9.87
N THR A 123 -6.28 12.07 -10.48
CA THR A 123 -5.02 11.76 -9.77
C THR A 123 -4.12 13.00 -9.67
N HIS A 124 -3.20 12.99 -8.70
CA HIS A 124 -2.26 14.07 -8.37
C HIS A 124 -2.91 15.23 -7.65
N LEU A 125 -3.65 16.08 -8.36
CA LEU A 125 -4.40 17.18 -7.75
C LEU A 125 -3.53 18.14 -6.95
N ASP A 126 -2.34 18.42 -7.47
CA ASP A 126 -1.41 19.37 -6.87
C ASP A 126 -2.04 20.76 -6.86
N TRP A 127 -2.51 21.26 -8.01
CA TRP A 127 -3.12 22.57 -8.14
C TRP A 127 -4.62 22.48 -8.40
N VAL A 128 -5.41 22.90 -7.40
CA VAL A 128 -6.89 22.82 -7.44
C VAL A 128 -7.49 24.11 -6.88
N ARG A 129 -8.52 24.64 -7.55
CA ARG A 129 -9.26 25.81 -7.06
C ARG A 129 -10.17 25.41 -5.91
N GLU A 130 -10.39 26.34 -4.98
CA GLU A 130 -11.28 26.11 -3.83
C GLU A 130 -12.69 25.73 -4.26
N ASP A 131 -13.21 26.44 -5.26
CA ASP A 131 -14.56 26.26 -5.77
C ASP A 131 -14.75 24.90 -6.49
N ASP A 132 -13.66 24.25 -6.91
CA ASP A 132 -13.73 22.93 -7.56
C ASP A 132 -13.93 21.80 -6.53
N VAL A 133 -13.62 22.00 -5.25
CA VAL A 133 -13.73 20.94 -4.21
C VAL A 133 -15.16 20.42 -4.08
N SER A 134 -16.17 21.29 -4.11
CA SER A 134 -17.58 20.88 -4.02
C SER A 134 -18.01 20.06 -5.24
N ARG A 135 -17.45 20.35 -6.43
CA ARG A 135 -17.77 19.63 -7.66
C ARG A 135 -17.37 18.16 -7.61
N PHE A 136 -16.28 17.81 -6.92
CA PHE A 136 -15.92 16.40 -6.69
C PHE A 136 -17.05 15.64 -6.00
N LYS A 137 -17.62 16.22 -4.93
CA LYS A 137 -18.75 15.64 -4.20
C LYS A 137 -20.01 15.55 -5.06
N ASP A 138 -20.34 16.64 -5.75
CA ASP A 138 -21.57 16.73 -6.53
C ASP A 138 -21.56 15.75 -7.71
N LEU A 139 -20.40 15.53 -8.33
CA LEU A 139 -20.23 14.59 -9.43
C LEU A 139 -19.95 13.15 -8.96
N GLY A 140 -19.54 12.94 -7.70
CA GLY A 140 -19.10 11.63 -7.21
C GLY A 140 -17.70 11.24 -7.73
N VAL A 141 -16.87 12.23 -8.06
CA VAL A 141 -15.48 12.05 -8.48
C VAL A 141 -14.62 11.90 -7.24
N ILE A 142 -13.73 10.91 -7.24
CA ILE A 142 -12.85 10.61 -6.11
C ILE A 142 -11.46 11.22 -6.37
N PRO A 143 -10.97 12.10 -5.49
CA PRO A 143 -9.61 12.60 -5.56
C PRO A 143 -8.63 11.48 -5.12
N VAL A 144 -7.58 11.28 -5.93
CA VAL A 144 -6.49 10.33 -5.63
C VAL A 144 -5.12 11.03 -5.66
N PRO A 145 -4.81 11.85 -4.65
CA PRO A 145 -3.49 12.47 -4.51
C PRO A 145 -2.38 11.48 -4.17
N GLN A 146 -1.13 11.95 -4.29
CA GLN A 146 0.08 11.30 -3.80
C GLN A 146 0.65 12.10 -2.61
N PRO A 147 0.18 11.86 -1.37
CA PRO A 147 0.59 12.63 -0.19
C PRO A 147 2.09 12.71 0.04
N ALA A 148 2.85 11.72 -0.42
CA ALA A 148 4.30 11.73 -0.33
C ALA A 148 4.97 12.90 -1.07
N TRP A 149 4.25 13.59 -1.95
CA TRP A 149 4.72 14.78 -2.68
C TRP A 149 4.48 16.08 -1.90
N PHE A 150 3.81 16.02 -0.73
CA PHE A 150 3.36 17.22 -0.01
C PHE A 150 4.42 17.80 0.96
N GLY A 151 5.71 17.55 0.73
CA GLY A 151 6.83 18.00 1.58
C GLY A 151 7.56 19.26 1.07
N ASN A 152 8.48 19.77 1.89
CA ASN A 152 9.33 20.93 1.57
C ASN A 152 10.16 20.65 0.29
N ASP A 153 10.46 21.69 -0.49
CA ASP A 153 10.96 21.70 -1.89
C ASP A 153 9.87 21.89 -2.95
N TRP A 154 8.71 21.24 -2.85
CA TRP A 154 7.61 21.46 -3.82
C TRP A 154 6.90 22.82 -3.64
N TYR A 155 7.15 23.49 -2.51
CA TYR A 155 6.52 24.76 -2.13
C TYR A 155 7.47 25.96 -2.22
N ASP A 156 8.76 25.76 -2.50
CA ASP A 156 9.79 26.78 -2.27
C ASP A 156 9.62 28.03 -3.17
N ASP A 157 9.01 27.86 -4.34
CA ASP A 157 8.73 28.94 -5.30
C ASP A 157 7.24 29.34 -5.37
N VAL A 158 6.42 28.89 -4.41
CA VAL A 158 4.98 29.17 -4.38
C VAL A 158 4.69 30.47 -3.65
N ARG A 159 3.89 31.35 -4.28
CA ARG A 159 3.39 32.56 -3.63
C ARG A 159 2.50 32.21 -2.44
N VAL A 160 2.66 32.90 -1.31
CA VAL A 160 1.93 32.61 -0.07
C VAL A 160 0.42 32.62 -0.28
N GLU A 161 -0.09 33.50 -1.13
CA GLU A 161 -1.53 33.62 -1.43
C GLU A 161 -2.07 32.43 -2.26
N GLU A 162 -1.18 31.72 -2.94
CA GLU A 162 -1.48 30.58 -3.80
C GLU A 162 -1.40 29.24 -3.06
N LEU A 163 -0.78 29.20 -1.88
CA LEU A 163 -0.72 28.00 -1.03
C LEU A 163 -2.11 27.41 -0.74
N LYS A 164 -3.15 28.25 -0.71
CA LYS A 164 -4.53 27.81 -0.55
C LYS A 164 -4.94 26.79 -1.62
N ASN A 165 -4.39 26.88 -2.83
CA ASN A 165 -4.75 26.07 -3.99
C ASN A 165 -3.91 24.78 -4.14
N LEU A 166 -2.97 24.53 -3.23
CA LEU A 166 -1.97 23.49 -3.40
C LEU A 166 -2.18 22.31 -2.44
N ASN A 167 -2.25 21.09 -2.98
CA ASN A 167 -2.33 19.83 -2.22
C ASN A 167 -3.46 19.85 -1.17
N ARG A 168 -4.70 20.03 -1.64
CA ARG A 168 -5.93 20.27 -0.86
C ARG A 168 -6.49 19.04 -0.11
N MET A 169 -5.63 18.20 0.44
CA MET A 169 -5.99 16.91 1.03
C MET A 169 -7.13 17.01 2.05
N ASN A 170 -6.99 17.88 3.05
CA ASN A 170 -7.95 18.00 4.15
C ASN A 170 -9.26 18.65 3.69
N SER A 171 -9.20 19.59 2.75
CA SER A 171 -10.41 20.19 2.16
C SER A 171 -11.36 19.14 1.58
N TYR A 172 -10.85 18.06 0.98
CA TYR A 172 -11.70 16.97 0.50
C TYR A 172 -12.35 16.16 1.63
N PHE A 173 -11.60 15.89 2.71
CA PHE A 173 -12.14 15.21 3.89
C PHE A 173 -13.20 16.06 4.60
N GLU A 174 -12.96 17.36 4.79
CA GLU A 174 -13.93 18.31 5.36
C GLU A 174 -15.22 18.38 4.52
N ALA A 175 -15.11 18.23 3.20
CA ALA A 175 -16.26 18.17 2.30
C ALA A 175 -17.04 16.83 2.37
N GLY A 176 -16.50 15.82 3.06
CA GLY A 176 -17.07 14.48 3.15
C GLY A 176 -16.87 13.64 1.88
N ILE A 177 -15.79 13.90 1.14
CA ILE A 177 -15.43 13.14 -0.07
C ILE A 177 -14.51 11.97 0.34
N PRO A 178 -14.75 10.75 -0.16
CA PRO A 178 -13.91 9.59 0.16
C PRO A 178 -12.57 9.67 -0.58
N VAL A 179 -11.58 10.38 -0.02
CA VAL A 179 -10.24 10.54 -0.60
C VAL A 179 -9.50 9.21 -0.56
N ALA A 180 -8.93 8.77 -1.69
CA ALA A 180 -7.98 7.66 -1.70
C ALA A 180 -6.56 8.18 -1.96
N SER A 181 -5.52 7.43 -1.59
CA SER A 181 -4.13 7.83 -1.81
C SER A 181 -3.34 6.75 -2.52
N SER A 182 -2.30 7.17 -3.24
CA SER A 182 -1.41 6.26 -3.96
C SER A 182 0.05 6.73 -3.86
N SER A 183 0.98 5.91 -4.32
CA SER A 183 2.42 6.24 -4.37
C SER A 183 2.89 6.72 -5.75
N ASP A 184 2.14 6.41 -6.82
CA ASP A 184 2.57 6.58 -8.21
C ASP A 184 3.91 5.89 -8.53
N PHE A 185 4.22 4.78 -7.85
CA PHE A 185 5.42 4.00 -8.13
C PHE A 185 5.35 3.32 -9.51
N PRO A 186 6.43 3.31 -10.32
CA PRO A 186 7.80 3.80 -10.05
C PRO A 186 8.09 5.18 -10.70
N SER A 187 7.11 6.07 -10.81
CA SER A 187 7.16 7.26 -11.67
C SER A 187 8.17 8.34 -11.23
N THR A 188 8.58 8.41 -9.96
CA THR A 188 9.59 9.40 -9.51
C THR A 188 10.83 8.73 -8.91
N SER A 189 11.97 9.43 -9.02
CA SER A 189 13.27 9.00 -8.50
C SER A 189 13.26 8.79 -6.99
N GLU A 190 12.50 9.60 -6.27
CA GLU A 190 12.31 9.55 -4.83
C GLU A 190 11.64 8.23 -4.44
N PHE A 191 10.63 7.80 -5.22
CA PHE A 191 9.90 6.56 -4.96
C PHE A 191 10.49 5.31 -5.62
N LEU A 192 11.54 5.42 -6.45
CA LEU A 192 12.31 4.22 -6.88
C LEU A 192 12.79 3.38 -5.68
N SER A 193 12.92 4.02 -4.51
CA SER A 193 13.36 3.39 -3.26
C SER A 193 12.23 3.04 -2.27
N ASP A 194 11.03 3.62 -2.37
CA ASP A 194 9.97 3.46 -1.37
C ASP A 194 8.54 3.61 -1.94
N PHE A 195 7.83 2.50 -2.10
CA PHE A 195 6.41 2.50 -2.50
C PHE A 195 5.47 2.29 -1.30
N ARG A 196 6.00 2.27 -0.07
CA ARG A 196 5.20 1.95 1.12
C ARG A 196 4.26 3.11 1.47
N PRO A 197 3.02 2.81 1.91
CA PRO A 197 2.07 3.84 2.32
C PRO A 197 2.57 4.76 3.44
N PHE A 198 3.47 4.29 4.32
CA PHE A 198 3.87 5.05 5.51
C PHE A 198 4.52 6.39 5.21
N THR A 199 5.27 6.51 4.09
CA THR A 199 5.78 7.81 3.65
C THR A 199 4.64 8.78 3.35
N GLY A 200 3.65 8.33 2.56
CA GLY A 200 2.50 9.17 2.25
C GLY A 200 1.65 9.48 3.49
N ILE A 201 1.49 8.54 4.41
CA ILE A 201 0.78 8.78 5.67
C ILE A 201 1.51 9.83 6.51
N GLU A 202 2.82 9.68 6.71
CA GLU A 202 3.63 10.65 7.45
C GLU A 202 3.57 12.05 6.83
N VAL A 203 3.80 12.15 5.52
CA VAL A 203 3.79 13.45 4.82
C VAL A 203 2.37 14.03 4.74
N GLY A 204 1.33 13.20 4.62
CA GLY A 204 -0.07 13.67 4.66
C GLY A 204 -0.46 14.23 6.04
N VAL A 205 0.04 13.61 7.11
CA VAL A 205 -0.15 14.10 8.48
C VAL A 205 0.69 15.34 8.73
N THR A 206 1.97 15.35 8.36
CA THR A 206 2.92 16.41 8.75
C THR A 206 3.00 17.57 7.78
N ARG A 207 2.82 17.31 6.48
CA ARG A 207 3.15 18.17 5.32
C ARG A 207 4.61 18.62 5.29
N LEU A 208 5.51 17.77 5.75
CA LEU A 208 6.95 18.03 5.74
C LEU A 208 7.69 16.97 4.91
N ASP A 209 8.87 17.33 4.43
CA ASP A 209 9.79 16.36 3.82
C ASP A 209 10.43 15.50 4.93
N ARG A 210 10.09 14.21 4.95
CA ARG A 210 10.59 13.23 5.94
C ARG A 210 12.11 13.11 6.00
N ASP A 211 12.82 13.38 4.90
CA ASP A 211 14.26 13.15 4.84
C ASP A 211 15.05 14.41 5.28
N LYS A 212 14.35 15.55 5.47
CA LYS A 212 14.97 16.85 5.80
C LYS A 212 14.45 17.49 7.08
N THR A 213 13.41 16.94 7.68
CA THR A 213 12.70 17.57 8.80
C THR A 213 12.55 16.65 9.99
N ASP A 214 12.38 17.24 11.16
CA ASP A 214 12.10 16.52 12.39
C ASP A 214 10.92 17.12 13.18
N GLN A 215 10.66 16.60 14.36
CA GLN A 215 9.55 17.02 15.22
C GLN A 215 9.57 18.53 15.55
N THR A 216 10.73 19.18 15.50
CA THR A 216 10.87 20.62 15.77
C THR A 216 10.42 21.49 14.60
N ASP A 217 10.29 20.92 13.41
CA ASP A 217 9.86 21.59 12.18
C ASP A 217 8.34 21.60 11.98
N LEU A 218 7.57 20.85 12.79
CA LEU A 218 6.09 20.81 12.72
C LEU A 218 5.43 22.19 12.83
N LYS A 219 6.11 23.15 13.46
CA LYS A 219 5.67 24.56 13.58
C LYS A 219 5.95 25.42 12.34
N LYS A 220 6.72 24.90 11.38
CA LYS A 220 7.14 25.59 10.14
C LYS A 220 6.31 25.19 8.93
N VAL A 221 5.37 24.26 9.09
CA VAL A 221 4.51 23.75 8.02
C VAL A 221 3.82 24.90 7.30
N LEU A 222 3.98 24.93 5.98
CA LEU A 222 3.25 25.84 5.11
C LEU A 222 1.80 25.36 4.98
N TRP A 223 0.86 26.27 5.19
CA TRP A 223 -0.58 26.03 5.06
C TRP A 223 -1.10 24.81 5.84
N PRO A 224 -0.97 24.79 7.18
CA PRO A 224 -1.29 23.63 8.02
C PRO A 224 -2.76 23.21 8.02
N LYS A 225 -3.67 24.03 7.46
CA LYS A 225 -5.10 23.67 7.29
C LYS A 225 -5.26 22.40 6.44
N GLU A 226 -4.32 22.13 5.54
CA GLU A 226 -4.38 20.96 4.64
C GLU A 226 -3.66 19.73 5.21
N LYS A 227 -3.27 19.73 6.50
CA LYS A 227 -2.84 18.51 7.19
C LYS A 227 -4.06 17.60 7.37
N ALA A 228 -3.92 16.32 7.07
CA ALA A 228 -4.94 15.31 7.40
C ALA A 228 -4.65 14.68 8.76
N SER A 229 -5.69 14.18 9.42
CA SER A 229 -5.51 13.32 10.61
C SER A 229 -4.90 11.97 10.23
N LEU A 230 -4.32 11.28 11.21
CA LEU A 230 -3.78 9.94 11.01
C LEU A 230 -4.88 8.95 10.60
N GLU A 231 -6.07 9.07 11.19
CA GLU A 231 -7.25 8.28 10.84
C GLU A 231 -7.63 8.47 9.37
N GLU A 232 -7.74 9.72 8.91
CA GLU A 232 -8.04 10.06 7.52
C GLU A 232 -6.99 9.48 6.57
N MET A 233 -5.70 9.61 6.89
CA MET A 233 -4.62 9.03 6.10
C MET A 233 -4.65 7.50 6.06
N ILE A 234 -4.99 6.84 7.17
CA ILE A 234 -5.18 5.38 7.17
C ILE A 234 -6.36 5.01 6.27
N THR A 235 -7.48 5.73 6.35
CA THR A 235 -8.66 5.45 5.50
C THR A 235 -8.36 5.65 4.02
N SER A 236 -7.54 6.65 3.64
CA SER A 236 -7.20 6.93 2.25
C SER A 236 -6.38 5.83 1.58
N TYR A 237 -5.52 5.15 2.34
CA TYR A 237 -4.73 4.01 1.87
C TYR A 237 -5.42 2.65 2.06
N THR A 238 -6.61 2.60 2.66
CA THR A 238 -7.33 1.34 2.96
C THR A 238 -8.74 1.33 2.37
N ILE A 239 -9.76 1.67 3.16
CA ILE A 239 -11.16 1.54 2.78
C ILE A 239 -11.55 2.46 1.62
N ASN A 240 -10.99 3.66 1.53
CA ASN A 240 -11.30 4.56 0.41
C ASN A 240 -10.65 4.09 -0.89
N GLY A 241 -9.45 3.49 -0.83
CA GLY A 241 -8.84 2.82 -1.98
C GLY A 241 -9.67 1.63 -2.44
N ALA A 242 -10.22 0.84 -1.51
CA ALA A 242 -11.17 -0.23 -1.83
C ALA A 242 -12.48 0.33 -2.43
N ASN A 243 -12.98 1.45 -1.90
CA ASN A 243 -14.16 2.14 -2.41
C ASN A 243 -13.96 2.61 -3.86
N VAL A 244 -12.82 3.23 -4.20
CA VAL A 244 -12.52 3.61 -5.60
C VAL A 244 -12.73 2.42 -6.54
N ILE A 245 -12.35 1.22 -6.09
CA ILE A 245 -12.38 0.02 -6.92
C ILE A 245 -13.64 -0.86 -6.83
N PHE A 246 -14.68 -0.42 -6.10
CA PHE A 246 -15.90 -1.20 -5.75
C PHE A 246 -15.62 -2.47 -4.93
N ALA A 247 -14.63 -2.42 -4.04
CA ALA A 247 -14.23 -3.54 -3.20
C ALA A 247 -14.39 -3.27 -1.70
N GLU A 248 -15.04 -2.17 -1.32
CA GLU A 248 -15.23 -1.75 0.06
C GLU A 248 -16.03 -2.76 0.89
N ASP A 249 -16.96 -3.51 0.29
CA ASP A 249 -17.71 -4.55 1.01
C ASP A 249 -16.90 -5.82 1.26
N GLU A 250 -15.85 -6.04 0.46
CA GLU A 250 -15.02 -7.24 0.52
C GLU A 250 -13.73 -7.04 1.31
N ARG A 251 -13.17 -5.83 1.32
CA ARG A 251 -11.85 -5.52 1.89
C ARG A 251 -11.69 -4.05 2.27
N GLY A 252 -10.50 -3.67 2.71
CA GLY A 252 -10.15 -2.30 3.10
C GLY A 252 -10.45 -1.94 4.56
N SER A 253 -11.08 -2.83 5.33
CA SER A 253 -11.27 -2.66 6.77
C SER A 253 -11.28 -3.99 7.50
N ILE A 254 -10.98 -3.99 8.80
CA ILE A 254 -11.00 -5.19 9.64
C ILE A 254 -12.40 -5.36 10.25
N VAL A 255 -13.28 -6.07 9.53
CA VAL A 255 -14.65 -6.36 9.96
C VAL A 255 -14.97 -7.82 9.60
N VAL A 256 -15.71 -8.52 10.47
CA VAL A 256 -16.14 -9.91 10.23
C VAL A 256 -16.91 -9.98 8.90
N GLY A 257 -16.53 -10.91 8.04
CA GLY A 257 -17.11 -11.10 6.71
C GLY A 257 -16.23 -10.61 5.55
N LYS A 258 -15.26 -9.73 5.82
CA LYS A 258 -14.29 -9.26 4.83
C LYS A 258 -13.09 -10.21 4.68
N LYS A 259 -12.37 -10.08 3.56
CA LYS A 259 -11.12 -10.80 3.29
C LYS A 259 -10.08 -10.47 4.36
N ALA A 260 -9.36 -11.50 4.82
CA ALA A 260 -8.29 -11.38 5.79
C ALA A 260 -6.97 -10.90 5.14
N ASP A 261 -7.04 -9.74 4.47
CA ASP A 261 -5.87 -9.00 3.99
C ASP A 261 -5.38 -8.10 5.12
N LEU A 262 -4.39 -8.58 5.87
CA LEU A 262 -3.98 -7.98 7.14
C LEU A 262 -2.49 -7.75 7.16
N ILE A 263 -2.08 -6.66 7.82
CA ILE A 263 -0.69 -6.41 8.17
C ILE A 263 -0.53 -6.31 9.68
N VAL A 264 0.61 -6.75 10.20
CA VAL A 264 1.00 -6.52 11.60
C VAL A 264 2.15 -5.54 11.60
N LEU A 265 2.05 -4.48 12.40
CA LEU A 265 3.08 -3.44 12.52
C LEU A 265 3.91 -3.66 13.79
N ASP A 266 5.15 -3.17 13.79
CA ASP A 266 6.02 -3.20 14.99
C ASP A 266 5.72 -2.10 16.00
N LYS A 267 5.08 -1.02 15.54
CA LYS A 267 4.67 0.15 16.33
C LYS A 267 3.16 0.36 16.19
N ASN A 268 2.53 0.90 17.23
CA ASN A 268 1.20 1.50 17.12
C ASN A 268 1.35 2.93 16.59
N LEU A 269 0.80 3.22 15.40
CA LEU A 269 0.93 4.53 14.76
C LEU A 269 0.33 5.68 15.58
N PHE A 270 -0.64 5.39 16.46
CA PHE A 270 -1.28 6.38 17.33
C PHE A 270 -0.47 6.71 18.60
N GLU A 271 0.62 5.98 18.87
CA GLU A 271 1.41 6.12 20.10
C GLU A 271 2.84 6.61 19.84
N ILE A 272 3.19 6.88 18.58
CA ILE A 272 4.52 7.33 18.17
C ILE A 272 4.45 8.77 17.65
N PRO A 273 5.58 9.51 17.64
CA PRO A 273 5.66 10.81 16.96
C PRO A 273 5.23 10.71 15.49
N GLU A 274 4.50 11.73 15.00
CA GLU A 274 4.04 11.76 13.60
C GLU A 274 5.19 11.72 12.59
N THR A 275 6.39 12.18 12.96
CA THR A 275 7.63 12.15 12.15
C THR A 275 8.37 10.81 12.19
N GLU A 276 7.83 9.78 12.85
CA GLU A 276 8.41 8.43 12.89
C GLU A 276 7.53 7.38 12.19
N ILE A 277 6.41 7.78 11.61
CA ILE A 277 5.43 6.86 10.99
C ILE A 277 6.09 6.05 9.87
N ASN A 278 6.89 6.68 9.03
CA ASN A 278 7.58 6.06 7.90
C ASN A 278 8.60 4.98 8.32
N GLU A 279 9.15 5.09 9.52
CA GLU A 279 10.08 4.09 10.06
C GLU A 279 9.40 2.79 10.49
N THR A 280 8.06 2.79 10.55
CA THR A 280 7.27 1.62 10.92
C THR A 280 7.56 0.44 10.00
N LYS A 281 7.73 -0.73 10.62
CA LYS A 281 8.01 -1.98 9.93
C LYS A 281 6.76 -2.83 9.89
N ILE A 282 6.56 -3.46 8.75
CA ILE A 282 5.57 -4.51 8.62
C ILE A 282 6.23 -5.81 9.07
N LEU A 283 5.64 -6.45 10.07
CA LEU A 283 6.11 -7.68 10.68
C LEU A 283 5.51 -8.93 10.03
N LEU A 284 4.29 -8.83 9.50
CA LEU A 284 3.55 -9.92 8.87
C LEU A 284 2.59 -9.34 7.83
N ASN A 285 2.51 -9.96 6.65
CA ASN A 285 1.45 -9.74 5.67
C ASN A 285 0.65 -11.03 5.49
N LEU A 286 -0.66 -10.92 5.60
CA LEU A 286 -1.63 -11.94 5.27
C LEU A 286 -2.40 -11.51 4.01
N PHE A 287 -2.53 -12.41 3.05
CA PHE A 287 -3.37 -12.27 1.88
C PHE A 287 -4.46 -13.34 1.94
N GLU A 288 -5.72 -12.93 2.09
CA GLU A 288 -6.84 -13.84 2.38
C GLU A 288 -6.56 -14.83 3.53
N GLY A 289 -5.85 -14.37 4.57
CA GLY A 289 -5.49 -15.17 5.74
C GLY A 289 -4.26 -16.05 5.55
N LYS A 290 -3.67 -16.12 4.36
CA LYS A 290 -2.42 -16.84 4.09
C LYS A 290 -1.23 -15.90 4.25
N GLU A 291 -0.20 -16.36 4.96
CA GLU A 291 1.05 -15.62 5.09
C GLU A 291 1.78 -15.51 3.74
N VAL A 292 2.06 -14.27 3.32
CA VAL A 292 2.84 -13.98 2.09
C VAL A 292 4.17 -13.30 2.40
N PHE A 293 4.32 -12.73 3.60
CA PHE A 293 5.56 -12.14 4.06
C PHE A 293 5.62 -12.13 5.59
N ARG A 294 6.82 -12.36 6.14
CA ARG A 294 7.12 -12.20 7.56
C ARG A 294 8.50 -11.59 7.75
N ASP A 295 8.58 -10.57 8.58
CA ASP A 295 9.86 -9.96 8.94
C ASP A 295 10.69 -10.95 9.79
N PRO A 296 11.99 -11.13 9.49
CA PRO A 296 12.85 -12.03 10.26
C PRO A 296 12.92 -11.74 11.77
N THR A 297 12.68 -10.49 12.19
CA THR A 297 12.65 -10.10 13.61
C THR A 297 11.34 -10.48 14.30
N PHE A 298 10.28 -10.75 13.53
CA PHE A 298 8.99 -11.26 14.03
C PHE A 298 8.91 -12.78 14.08
N ILE A 299 10.01 -13.47 13.78
CA ILE A 299 10.14 -14.90 14.04
C ILE A 299 10.21 -15.12 15.56
N ASN A 300 9.45 -16.09 16.05
CA ASN A 300 9.44 -16.57 17.43
C ASN A 300 9.30 -18.10 17.45
N ALA A 301 9.44 -18.73 18.60
CA ALA A 301 9.42 -20.19 18.67
C ALA A 301 8.05 -20.79 18.32
N SER A 302 6.94 -20.08 18.59
CA SER A 302 5.60 -20.51 18.21
C SER A 302 5.44 -20.60 16.69
N TYR A 303 5.96 -19.63 15.94
CA TYR A 303 5.93 -19.66 14.47
C TYR A 303 6.72 -20.84 13.91
N ILE A 304 7.93 -21.09 14.43
CA ILE A 304 8.75 -22.24 14.02
C ILE A 304 8.02 -23.55 14.33
N LYS A 305 7.21 -23.58 15.39
CA LYS A 305 6.39 -24.74 15.74
C LYS A 305 5.29 -24.98 14.70
N THR A 306 4.58 -23.93 14.27
CA THR A 306 3.59 -24.02 13.18
C THR A 306 4.22 -24.50 11.87
N LEU A 307 5.45 -24.08 11.55
CA LEU A 307 6.16 -24.61 10.38
C LEU A 307 6.45 -26.12 10.50
N VAL A 308 6.81 -26.61 11.70
CA VAL A 308 7.01 -28.05 11.92
C VAL A 308 5.71 -28.82 11.72
N GLU A 309 4.58 -28.28 12.18
CA GLU A 309 3.24 -28.87 11.96
C GLU A 309 2.89 -28.90 10.47
N GLN A 310 3.09 -27.79 9.75
CA GLN A 310 2.84 -27.71 8.31
C GLN A 310 3.71 -28.70 7.51
N PHE A 311 5.02 -28.76 7.77
CA PHE A 311 5.91 -29.69 7.08
C PHE A 311 5.63 -31.17 7.41
N GLU A 312 5.03 -31.44 8.57
CA GLU A 312 4.54 -32.77 8.90
C GLU A 312 3.29 -33.12 8.08
N GLU A 313 2.34 -32.20 7.97
CA GLU A 313 1.12 -32.38 7.16
C GLU A 313 1.45 -32.53 5.66
N ASP A 314 2.44 -31.78 5.18
CA ASP A 314 2.89 -31.82 3.78
C ASP A 314 3.78 -33.05 3.45
N GLY A 315 4.10 -33.88 4.45
CA GLY A 315 4.96 -35.07 4.27
C GLY A 315 6.46 -34.77 4.11
N GLU A 316 6.86 -33.51 4.31
CA GLU A 316 8.25 -33.04 4.28
C GLU A 316 9.04 -33.49 5.52
N ILE A 317 8.33 -33.89 6.58
CA ILE A 317 8.86 -34.58 7.77
C ILE A 317 8.31 -36.01 7.81
N VAL A 318 9.21 -37.01 7.80
CA VAL A 318 8.87 -38.40 7.47
C VAL A 318 7.90 -39.08 8.44
N ASN A 319 7.83 -38.67 9.71
CA ASN A 319 6.86 -39.22 10.66
C ASN A 319 6.61 -38.34 11.90
N HIS A 320 5.49 -38.63 12.59
CA HIS A 320 5.08 -38.01 13.84
C HIS A 320 6.10 -38.08 15.00
N GLY A 321 7.02 -39.04 15.00
CA GLY A 321 8.09 -39.10 16.00
C GLY A 321 9.11 -37.98 15.83
N VAL A 322 9.48 -37.70 14.58
CA VAL A 322 10.44 -36.65 14.21
C VAL A 322 9.84 -35.28 14.50
N ALA A 323 8.62 -35.01 14.04
CA ALA A 323 7.91 -33.75 14.28
C ALA A 323 7.74 -33.48 15.78
N ARG A 324 7.25 -34.45 16.57
CA ARG A 324 7.12 -34.31 18.04
C ARG A 324 8.45 -33.99 18.72
N SER A 325 9.56 -34.59 18.27
CA SER A 325 10.88 -34.33 18.87
C SER A 325 11.36 -32.87 18.65
N LEU A 326 11.02 -32.29 17.49
CA LEU A 326 11.27 -30.89 17.15
C LEU A 326 10.34 -29.98 17.95
N GLN A 327 9.02 -30.27 17.97
CA GLN A 327 8.04 -29.49 18.73
C GLN A 327 8.37 -29.43 20.22
N ALA A 328 8.81 -30.52 20.86
CA ALA A 328 9.16 -30.54 22.29
C ALA A 328 10.30 -29.56 22.64
N HIS A 329 11.27 -29.40 21.74
CA HIS A 329 12.32 -28.39 21.91
C HIS A 329 11.74 -26.98 21.82
N LEU A 330 10.86 -26.73 20.85
CA LEU A 330 10.22 -25.43 20.65
C LEU A 330 9.26 -25.06 21.79
N ASP A 331 8.49 -26.00 22.34
CA ASP A 331 7.64 -25.77 23.53
C ASP A 331 8.44 -25.27 24.74
N THR A 332 9.70 -25.69 24.85
CA THR A 332 10.60 -25.18 25.89
C THR A 332 11.05 -23.75 25.58
N VAL A 333 11.34 -23.45 24.32
CA VAL A 333 11.72 -22.09 23.90
C VAL A 333 10.55 -21.12 24.04
N VAL A 334 9.33 -21.49 23.65
CA VAL A 334 8.11 -20.67 23.82
C VAL A 334 7.93 -20.26 25.28
N ARG A 335 8.17 -21.18 26.22
CA ARG A 335 8.12 -20.87 27.66
C ARG A 335 9.21 -19.89 28.07
N PHE A 336 10.41 -20.00 27.52
CA PHE A 336 11.49 -19.07 27.83
C PHE A 336 11.34 -17.70 27.16
N GLU A 337 10.72 -17.60 25.98
CA GLU A 337 10.38 -16.32 25.34
C GLU A 337 9.42 -15.51 26.22
N LYS A 338 8.40 -16.15 26.81
CA LYS A 338 7.49 -15.52 27.78
C LYS A 338 8.16 -15.01 29.05
N LEU A 339 9.32 -15.58 29.39
CA LEU A 339 10.12 -15.23 30.56
C LEU A 339 11.33 -14.35 30.21
N GLU A 340 11.46 -13.93 28.95
CA GLU A 340 12.60 -13.17 28.41
C GLU A 340 13.97 -13.76 28.74
N ALA A 341 14.06 -15.09 28.87
CA ALA A 341 15.26 -15.79 29.34
C ALA A 341 16.28 -16.02 28.20
N ALA A 342 16.82 -14.92 27.64
CA ALA A 342 17.64 -14.89 26.42
C ALA A 342 18.73 -15.98 26.33
N LYS A 343 19.55 -16.15 27.38
CA LYS A 343 20.62 -17.17 27.41
C LYS A 343 20.08 -18.60 27.30
N ARG A 344 18.92 -18.88 27.91
CA ARG A 344 18.27 -20.20 27.86
C ARG A 344 17.66 -20.46 26.49
N ILE A 345 17.06 -19.43 25.88
CA ILE A 345 16.51 -19.47 24.52
C ILE A 345 17.60 -19.84 23.53
N VAL A 346 18.70 -19.09 23.51
CA VAL A 346 19.84 -19.33 22.60
C VAL A 346 20.37 -20.76 22.75
N LYS A 347 20.57 -21.23 23.99
CA LYS A 347 21.05 -22.60 24.26
C LYS A 347 20.10 -23.68 23.73
N HIS A 348 18.79 -23.50 23.90
CA HIS A 348 17.81 -24.46 23.44
C HIS A 348 17.67 -24.46 21.91
N LEU A 349 17.71 -23.30 21.26
CA LEU A 349 17.69 -23.20 19.81
C LEU A 349 18.96 -23.79 19.17
N GLN A 350 20.12 -23.65 19.79
CA GLN A 350 21.34 -24.33 19.34
C GLN A 350 21.22 -25.86 19.42
N ARG A 351 20.52 -26.40 20.44
CA ARG A 351 20.24 -27.84 20.54
C ARG A 351 19.23 -28.29 19.49
N PHE A 352 18.18 -27.50 19.27
CA PHE A 352 17.22 -27.71 18.18
C PHE A 352 17.93 -27.76 16.82
N ASN A 353 18.86 -26.85 16.56
CA ASN A 353 19.64 -26.84 15.32
C ASN A 353 20.48 -28.10 15.12
N LYS A 354 21.06 -28.66 16.19
CA LYS A 354 21.77 -29.94 16.12
C LYS A 354 20.82 -31.12 15.86
N LEU A 355 19.60 -31.05 16.39
CA LEU A 355 18.58 -32.06 16.14
C LEU A 355 18.10 -32.02 14.68
N LEU A 356 17.88 -30.83 14.12
CA LEU A 356 17.59 -30.64 12.69
C LEU A 356 18.70 -31.23 11.81
N ASP A 357 19.97 -30.93 12.11
CA ASP A 357 21.12 -31.45 11.35
C ASP A 357 21.15 -32.98 11.33
N LYS A 358 20.83 -33.60 12.47
CA LYS A 358 20.73 -35.05 12.59
C LYS A 358 19.58 -35.61 11.73
N HIS A 359 18.38 -35.06 11.87
CA HIS A 359 17.22 -35.53 11.11
C HIS A 359 17.42 -35.37 9.60
N LYS A 360 18.08 -34.30 9.17
CA LYS A 360 18.43 -34.08 7.77
C LYS A 360 19.42 -35.12 7.26
N LYS A 361 20.47 -35.40 8.04
CA LYS A 361 21.46 -36.45 7.72
C LYS A 361 20.82 -37.84 7.64
N ASP A 362 19.85 -38.11 8.50
CA ASP A 362 19.14 -39.39 8.56
C ASP A 362 18.05 -39.50 7.47
N GLY A 363 17.87 -38.49 6.61
CA GLY A 363 16.87 -38.48 5.54
C GLY A 363 15.43 -38.37 6.04
N LEU A 364 15.23 -37.87 7.26
CA LEU A 364 13.94 -37.79 7.94
C LEU A 364 13.20 -36.47 7.74
N ILE A 365 13.85 -35.51 7.09
CA ILE A 365 13.30 -34.21 6.72
C ILE A 365 13.84 -33.84 5.33
N SER A 366 13.00 -33.22 4.52
CA SER A 366 13.40 -32.75 3.20
C SER A 366 14.42 -31.60 3.25
N GLU A 367 14.98 -31.26 2.09
CA GLU A 367 15.86 -30.11 1.95
C GLU A 367 15.15 -28.79 2.26
N ASP A 368 13.93 -28.62 1.74
CA ASP A 368 13.17 -27.37 1.87
C ASP A 368 12.73 -27.12 3.32
N ALA A 369 12.19 -28.14 3.98
CA ALA A 369 11.81 -28.05 5.39
C ALA A 369 13.03 -27.80 6.30
N TYR A 370 14.14 -28.50 6.05
CA TYR A 370 15.40 -28.27 6.79
C TYR A 370 15.89 -26.83 6.63
N ASN A 371 16.03 -26.33 5.39
CA ASN A 371 16.57 -25.00 5.12
C ASN A 371 15.68 -23.90 5.70
N THR A 372 14.35 -24.07 5.62
CA THR A 372 13.38 -23.12 6.17
C THR A 372 13.46 -23.05 7.69
N LEU A 373 13.39 -24.20 8.38
CA LEU A 373 13.47 -24.27 9.85
C LEU A 373 14.84 -23.79 10.36
N LYS A 374 15.93 -24.13 9.67
CA LYS A 374 17.29 -23.69 10.01
C LYS A 374 17.44 -22.17 9.88
N THR A 375 16.92 -21.59 8.81
CA THR A 375 16.95 -20.14 8.59
C THR A 375 16.19 -19.41 9.69
N CYS A 376 14.96 -19.86 10.00
CA CYS A 376 14.13 -19.23 11.04
C CYS A 376 14.80 -19.28 12.42
N THR A 377 15.34 -20.44 12.79
CA THR A 377 16.02 -20.60 14.08
C THR A 377 17.33 -19.83 14.18
N VAL A 378 18.11 -19.71 13.10
CA VAL A 378 19.31 -18.84 13.08
C VAL A 378 18.92 -17.39 13.28
N SER A 379 17.86 -16.91 12.62
CA SER A 379 17.32 -15.56 12.83
C SER A 379 16.87 -15.34 14.28
N LEU A 380 16.16 -16.31 14.86
CA LEU A 380 15.71 -16.24 16.25
C LEU A 380 16.87 -16.25 17.25
N ILE A 381 17.92 -17.04 17.00
CA ILE A 381 19.14 -17.02 17.80
C ILE A 381 19.79 -15.64 17.75
N LYS A 382 19.96 -15.05 16.55
CA LYS A 382 20.57 -13.72 16.39
C LYS A 382 19.79 -12.64 17.14
N LYS A 383 18.45 -12.69 17.10
CA LYS A 383 17.56 -11.80 17.87
C LYS A 383 17.89 -11.85 19.36
N TRP A 384 17.78 -13.03 19.98
CA TRP A 384 18.01 -13.19 21.42
C TRP A 384 19.48 -13.06 21.85
N GLN A 385 20.44 -13.21 20.94
CA GLN A 385 21.85 -12.89 21.21
C GLN A 385 22.09 -11.39 21.33
N LYS A 386 21.40 -10.55 20.55
CA LYS A 386 21.48 -9.09 20.73
C LYS A 386 20.96 -8.67 22.11
N ASP A 387 19.89 -9.29 22.58
CA ASP A 387 19.31 -8.98 23.89
C ASP A 387 20.21 -9.43 25.05
N CYS A 388 20.86 -10.59 24.93
CA CYS A 388 21.91 -11.01 25.87
C CYS A 388 23.03 -9.96 26.04
N ASN A 389 23.36 -9.23 24.97
CA ASN A 389 24.43 -8.22 24.97
C ASN A 389 23.95 -6.87 25.53
N LYS A 390 22.67 -6.52 25.37
CA LYS A 390 22.07 -5.32 25.99
C LYS A 390 22.07 -5.41 27.52
N ASP A 391 21.70 -6.58 28.06
CA ASP A 391 21.74 -6.83 29.52
C ASP A 391 23.15 -6.66 30.12
N LEU A 392 24.19 -6.99 29.35
CA LEU A 392 25.59 -6.78 29.76
C LEU A 392 25.99 -5.32 29.70
N SER A 393 25.55 -4.54 28.71
CA SER A 393 25.86 -3.10 28.62
C SER A 393 25.17 -2.25 29.70
N TYR A 394 23.97 -2.66 30.15
CA TYR A 394 23.31 -2.01 31.29
C TYR A 394 24.01 -2.28 32.63
N GLN A 395 24.70 -3.42 32.77
CA GLN A 395 25.47 -3.74 33.97
C GLN A 395 26.85 -3.05 34.03
N VAL A 396 27.39 -2.58 32.91
CA VAL A 396 28.70 -1.90 32.85
C VAL A 396 28.56 -0.38 33.06
N ASN A 397 27.37 0.20 32.87
CA ASN A 397 27.11 1.63 33.06
C ASN A 397 26.54 1.99 34.47
N VAL A 398 26.59 1.04 35.40
CA VAL A 398 26.22 1.24 36.82
C VAL A 398 27.41 0.82 37.69
N GLU A 399 28.55 1.48 37.51
CA GLU A 399 29.66 1.52 38.48
C GLU A 399 30.25 2.92 38.54
#